data_AF-A0A7X0YKR4-F1
#
_entry.id   AF-A0A7X0YKR4-F1
#
_cell.length_a   1.000
_cell.length_b   1.000
_cell.length_c   1.000
_cell.angle_alpha   90.00
_cell.angle_beta   90.00
_cell.angle_gamma   90.00
#
_symmetry.space_group_name_H-M   'P 1'
#
loop_
_entity.id
_entity.type
_entity.pdbx_description
1 polymer ?
#
loop_
_entity_poly.entity_id
_entity_poly.type
_entity_poly.pdbx_seq_one_letter_code
_entity_poly.pdbx_strand_id
1 'polypeptide(L)'
;MTKTEQKYKVFAQAYVSNGFNATEAAKQAGYSEKTAHVRASVLLKNVKVLEFIDIEINELAKRMRNDANKVYKMLWDRIYDCGVKMAKSDEAKRGLVPLNAELASLLLKDIPLAEHVDDLKDELEDMAFQTGEEATFRRAVIDRELSEYNGSRRALKAKMKYVDSLKNNFYLDFLSNIEYEKYARLQTDLLQDLFDRCGYKDASNINNSLLDSKLEYTQAQISKIRAEINQISGNDVNDSKDAIKEFIAATNPSDDDIAALYEGEEDG
;
A
#
# COMPACT_ATOMS: atom_id res chain seq x y z
N MET A 1 8.04 -32.52 49.04
CA MET A 1 9.35 -32.12 48.51
C MET A 1 10.28 -31.86 49.70
N THR A 2 11.44 -32.49 49.73
CA THR A 2 12.39 -32.33 50.86
C THR A 2 13.16 -31.00 50.78
N LYS A 3 13.71 -30.51 51.90
CA LYS A 3 14.53 -29.29 51.96
C LYS A 3 15.75 -29.37 51.01
N THR A 4 16.30 -30.57 50.83
CA THR A 4 17.43 -30.82 49.92
C THR A 4 17.01 -30.74 48.46
N GLU A 5 15.87 -31.33 48.10
CA GLU A 5 15.32 -31.23 46.75
C GLU A 5 14.93 -29.79 46.39
N GLN A 6 14.44 -29.00 47.35
CA GLN A 6 14.19 -27.57 47.15
C GLN A 6 15.49 -26.83 46.80
N LYS A 7 16.59 -27.10 47.50
CA LYS A 7 17.90 -26.53 47.15
C LYS A 7 18.40 -26.98 45.77
N TYR A 8 18.14 -28.22 45.37
CA TYR A 8 18.47 -28.70 44.03
C TYR A 8 17.67 -27.96 42.95
N LYS A 9 16.38 -27.72 43.19
CA LYS A 9 15.55 -26.94 42.27
C LYS A 9 16.03 -25.49 42.16
N VAL A 10 16.32 -24.83 43.28
CA VAL A 10 16.85 -23.45 43.27
C VAL A 10 18.21 -23.40 42.57
N PHE A 11 19.07 -24.39 42.78
CA PHE A 11 20.34 -24.51 42.06
C PHE A 11 20.13 -24.64 40.55
N ALA A 12 19.26 -25.56 40.11
CA ALA A 12 18.97 -25.76 38.68
C ALA A 12 18.40 -24.50 38.03
N GLN A 13 17.46 -23.82 38.70
CA GLN A 13 16.89 -22.56 38.24
C GLN A 13 17.94 -21.46 38.11
N ALA A 14 18.74 -21.25 39.16
CA ALA A 14 19.82 -20.27 39.14
C ALA A 14 20.83 -20.58 38.03
N TYR A 15 21.20 -21.84 37.87
CA TYR A 15 22.16 -22.31 36.87
C TYR A 15 21.71 -22.04 35.44
N VAL A 16 20.45 -22.33 35.10
CA VAL A 16 19.93 -22.03 33.76
C VAL A 16 19.76 -20.52 33.55
N SER A 17 19.29 -19.79 34.57
CA SER A 17 19.01 -18.35 34.46
C SER A 17 20.25 -17.46 34.36
N ASN A 18 21.40 -17.91 34.89
CA ASN A 18 22.63 -17.11 34.95
C ASN A 18 23.65 -17.45 33.84
N GLY A 19 23.20 -18.13 32.77
CA GLY A 19 24.07 -18.52 31.66
C GLY A 19 24.99 -19.69 31.98
N PHE A 20 24.52 -20.65 32.78
CA PHE A 20 25.23 -21.88 33.14
C PHE A 20 26.49 -21.64 33.99
N ASN A 21 26.43 -20.66 34.89
CA ASN A 21 27.46 -20.42 35.90
C ASN A 21 27.17 -21.22 37.18
N ALA A 22 27.83 -22.36 37.34
CA ALA A 22 27.57 -23.32 38.41
C ALA A 22 27.94 -22.79 39.80
N THR A 23 29.03 -22.02 39.90
CA THR A 23 29.51 -21.48 41.17
C THR A 23 28.55 -20.42 41.71
N GLU A 24 28.09 -19.50 40.85
CA GLU A 24 27.11 -18.49 41.23
C GLU A 24 25.74 -19.12 41.54
N ALA A 25 25.34 -20.14 40.78
CA ALA A 25 24.12 -20.89 41.06
C ALA A 25 24.14 -21.59 42.42
N ALA A 26 25.29 -22.15 42.82
CA ALA A 26 25.46 -22.76 44.14
C ALA A 26 25.37 -21.72 45.27
N LYS A 27 25.96 -20.53 45.09
CA LYS A 27 25.81 -19.43 46.06
C LYS A 27 24.34 -19.03 46.20
N GLN A 28 23.66 -18.84 45.07
CA GLN A 28 22.25 -18.42 45.04
C GLN A 28 21.30 -19.47 45.63
N ALA A 29 21.62 -20.76 45.50
CA ALA A 29 20.92 -21.85 46.17
C ALA A 29 21.22 -21.99 47.68
N GLY A 30 22.02 -21.07 48.24
CA GLY A 30 22.34 -21.02 49.66
C GLY A 30 23.35 -22.09 50.09
N TYR A 31 24.30 -22.45 49.22
CA TYR A 31 25.50 -23.19 49.61
C TYR A 31 26.61 -22.22 50.04
N SER A 32 27.48 -22.66 50.96
CA SER A 32 28.57 -21.85 51.48
C SER A 32 29.47 -21.33 50.36
N GLU A 33 29.69 -20.02 50.31
CA GLU A 33 30.53 -19.36 49.31
C GLU A 33 31.93 -19.98 49.21
N LYS A 34 32.57 -20.23 50.36
CA LYS A 34 33.90 -20.85 50.45
C LYS A 34 34.02 -22.21 49.74
N THR A 35 32.90 -22.93 49.60
CA THR A 35 32.87 -24.27 48.99
C THR A 35 31.92 -24.35 47.79
N ALA A 36 31.42 -23.21 47.30
CA ALA A 36 30.40 -23.16 46.25
C ALA A 36 30.88 -23.85 44.96
N HIS A 37 32.14 -23.64 44.56
CA HIS A 37 32.72 -24.27 43.37
C HIS A 37 32.79 -25.80 43.48
N VAL A 38 33.22 -26.34 44.64
CA VAL A 38 33.25 -27.79 44.90
C VAL A 38 31.83 -28.36 44.89
N ARG A 39 30.92 -27.70 45.61
CA ARG A 39 29.51 -28.13 45.70
C ARG A 39 28.82 -28.10 44.36
N ALA A 40 29.06 -27.07 43.55
CA ALA A 40 28.54 -26.95 42.19
C ALA A 40 28.96 -28.15 41.31
N SER A 41 30.25 -28.52 41.33
CA SER A 41 30.74 -29.68 40.57
C SER A 41 30.09 -31.00 41.00
N VAL A 42 29.84 -31.17 42.31
CA VAL A 42 29.13 -32.35 42.82
C VAL A 42 27.65 -32.33 42.42
N LEU A 43 26.99 -31.18 42.47
CA LEU A 43 25.58 -31.02 42.10
C LEU A 43 25.33 -31.35 40.63
N LEU A 44 26.22 -30.93 39.73
CA LEU A 44 26.12 -31.24 38.30
C LEU A 44 26.29 -32.73 37.96
N LYS A 45 26.75 -33.56 38.90
CA LYS A 45 26.81 -35.02 38.75
C LYS A 45 25.60 -35.74 39.35
N ASN A 46 24.75 -35.02 40.07
CA ASN A 46 23.60 -35.59 40.74
C ASN A 46 22.44 -35.76 39.76
N VAL A 47 21.91 -36.98 39.64
CA VAL A 47 20.84 -37.32 38.69
C VAL A 47 19.59 -36.45 38.87
N LYS A 48 19.14 -36.21 40.11
CA LYS A 48 17.97 -35.36 40.37
C LYS A 48 18.20 -33.90 40.00
N VAL A 49 19.43 -33.41 40.17
CA VAL A 49 19.77 -32.04 39.76
C VAL A 49 19.76 -31.94 38.23
N LEU A 50 20.28 -32.94 37.53
CA LEU A 50 20.24 -33.02 36.06
C LEU A 50 18.79 -33.03 35.55
N GLU A 51 17.90 -33.82 36.15
CA GLU A 51 16.47 -33.82 35.81
C GLU A 51 15.83 -32.43 35.98
N PHE A 52 16.14 -31.72 37.06
CA PHE A 52 15.64 -30.35 37.26
C PHE A 52 16.24 -29.36 36.25
N ILE A 53 17.51 -29.52 35.87
CA ILE A 53 18.13 -28.70 34.83
C ILE A 53 17.44 -28.94 33.49
N ASP A 54 17.16 -30.19 33.11
CA ASP A 54 16.46 -30.52 31.87
C ASP A 54 15.05 -29.90 31.84
N ILE A 55 14.32 -29.94 32.96
CA ILE A 55 13.02 -29.27 33.08
C ILE A 55 13.16 -27.75 32.85
N GLU A 56 14.13 -27.11 33.50
CA GLU A 56 14.33 -25.66 33.38
C GLU A 56 14.82 -25.23 31.99
N ILE A 57 15.66 -26.04 31.32
CA ILE A 57 16.07 -25.82 29.93
C ILE A 57 14.85 -25.91 29.00
N ASN A 58 14.00 -26.92 29.18
CA ASN A 58 12.78 -27.07 28.38
C ASN A 58 11.79 -25.91 28.60
N GLU A 59 11.61 -25.46 29.84
CA GLU A 59 10.79 -24.28 30.14
C GLU A 59 11.39 -23.00 29.58
N LEU A 60 12.72 -22.83 29.64
CA LEU A 60 13.40 -21.71 28.99
C LEU A 60 13.17 -21.73 27.47
N ALA A 61 13.32 -22.89 26.83
CA ALA A 61 13.08 -23.04 25.39
C ALA A 61 11.62 -22.71 25.01
N LYS A 62 10.63 -23.12 25.82
CA LYS A 62 9.22 -22.74 25.64
C LYS A 62 9.03 -21.23 25.76
N ARG A 63 9.61 -20.59 26.78
CA ARG A 63 9.54 -19.12 26.96
C ARG A 63 10.17 -18.39 25.77
N MET A 64 11.36 -18.79 25.35
CA MET A 64 12.04 -18.22 24.19
C MET A 64 11.22 -18.38 22.91
N ARG A 65 10.59 -19.53 22.69
CA ARG A 65 9.67 -19.76 21.56
C ARG A 65 8.46 -18.82 21.63
N ASN A 66 7.86 -18.67 22.80
CA ASN A 66 6.71 -17.77 22.98
C ASN A 66 7.09 -16.32 22.72
N ASP A 67 8.26 -15.88 23.18
CA ASP A 67 8.75 -14.52 22.94
C ASP A 67 9.08 -14.31 21.46
N ALA A 68 9.69 -15.29 20.78
CA ALA A 68 9.89 -15.25 19.33
C ALA A 68 8.54 -15.14 18.58
N ASN A 69 7.53 -15.91 18.96
CA ASN A 69 6.19 -15.82 18.38
C ASN A 69 5.55 -14.44 18.55
N LYS A 70 5.76 -13.78 19.69
CA LYS A 70 5.29 -12.39 19.88
C LYS A 70 6.00 -11.44 18.94
N VAL A 71 7.31 -11.56 18.79
CA VAL A 71 8.09 -10.73 17.86
C VAL A 71 7.62 -10.94 16.42
N TYR A 72 7.41 -12.19 16.00
CA TYR A 72 6.86 -12.51 14.68
C TYR A 72 5.50 -11.87 14.45
N LYS A 73 4.61 -11.97 15.44
CA LYS A 73 3.29 -11.32 15.36
C LYS A 73 3.42 -9.81 15.21
N MET A 74 4.27 -9.16 16.01
CA MET A 74 4.47 -7.71 15.94
C MET A 74 5.03 -7.26 14.57
N LEU A 75 5.98 -8.00 14.00
CA LEU A 75 6.49 -7.73 12.66
C LEU A 75 5.41 -7.90 11.60
N TRP A 76 4.63 -8.99 11.68
CA TRP A 76 3.54 -9.26 10.75
C TRP A 76 2.44 -8.21 10.80
N ASP A 77 1.99 -7.84 12.01
CA ASP A 77 1.00 -6.79 12.21
C ASP A 77 1.49 -5.47 11.59
N ARG A 78 2.78 -5.15 11.74
CA ARG A 78 3.37 -3.94 11.14
C ARG A 78 3.45 -3.99 9.62
N ILE A 79 3.81 -5.15 9.04
CA ILE A 79 3.81 -5.36 7.58
C ILE A 79 2.39 -5.18 7.03
N TYR A 80 1.40 -5.76 7.71
CA TYR A 80 0.00 -5.66 7.36
C TYR A 80 -0.48 -4.21 7.40
N ASP A 81 -0.17 -3.47 8.47
CA ASP A 81 -0.51 -2.04 8.59
C ASP A 81 0.07 -1.20 7.45
N CYS A 82 1.30 -1.47 7.03
CA CYS A 82 1.91 -0.77 5.89
C CYS A 82 1.12 -1.04 4.61
N GLY A 83 0.77 -2.30 4.36
CA GLY A 83 -0.04 -2.70 3.21
C GLY A 83 -1.42 -2.04 3.21
N VAL A 84 -2.11 -2.01 4.36
CA VAL A 84 -3.42 -1.36 4.50
C VAL A 84 -3.32 0.13 4.20
N LYS A 85 -2.30 0.83 4.72
CA LYS A 85 -2.12 2.26 4.44
C LYS A 85 -1.84 2.55 2.97
N MET A 86 -1.01 1.73 2.33
CA MET A 86 -0.74 1.87 0.90
C MET A 86 -1.99 1.63 0.06
N ALA A 87 -2.76 0.57 0.37
CA ALA A 87 -4.01 0.25 -0.33
C ALA A 87 -5.05 1.38 -0.22
N LYS A 88 -5.25 1.93 0.99
CA LYS A 88 -6.12 3.10 1.19
C LYS A 88 -5.66 4.31 0.40
N SER A 89 -4.35 4.56 0.34
CA SER A 89 -3.82 5.64 -0.49
C SER A 89 -4.05 5.42 -1.98
N ASP A 90 -4.00 4.18 -2.47
CA ASP A 90 -4.27 3.86 -3.87
C ASP A 90 -5.74 4.06 -4.21
N GLU A 91 -6.64 3.65 -3.32
CA GLU A 91 -8.07 3.94 -3.43
C GLU A 91 -8.34 5.44 -3.43
N ALA A 92 -7.70 6.19 -2.54
CA ALA A 92 -7.78 7.65 -2.50
C ALA A 92 -7.30 8.30 -3.81
N LYS A 93 -6.18 7.83 -4.36
CA LYS A 93 -5.69 8.29 -5.67
C LYS A 93 -6.71 8.03 -6.77
N ARG A 94 -7.31 6.83 -6.82
CA ARG A 94 -8.35 6.48 -7.80
C ARG A 94 -9.57 7.39 -7.67
N GLY A 95 -10.02 7.68 -6.45
CA GLY A 95 -11.14 8.59 -6.19
C GLY A 95 -10.85 10.06 -6.54
N LEU A 96 -9.60 10.50 -6.36
CA LEU A 96 -9.19 11.87 -6.71
C LEU A 96 -9.12 12.13 -8.22
N VAL A 97 -8.82 11.12 -9.04
CA VAL A 97 -8.71 11.27 -10.51
C VAL A 97 -9.98 11.87 -11.14
N PRO A 98 -11.18 11.27 -10.98
CA PRO A 98 -12.41 11.81 -11.58
C PRO A 98 -12.78 13.17 -10.98
N LEU A 99 -12.58 13.39 -9.68
CA LEU A 99 -12.89 14.67 -9.05
C LEU A 99 -11.98 15.81 -9.53
N ASN A 100 -10.71 15.52 -9.78
CA ASN A 100 -9.78 16.48 -10.38
C ASN A 100 -10.16 16.80 -11.83
N ALA A 101 -10.57 15.79 -12.61
CA ALA A 101 -11.07 15.99 -13.97
C ALA A 101 -12.37 16.80 -13.98
N GLU A 102 -13.30 16.53 -13.06
CA GLU A 102 -14.53 17.29 -12.92
C GLU A 102 -14.24 18.75 -12.55
N LEU A 103 -13.39 18.99 -11.55
CA LEU A 103 -13.01 20.34 -11.14
C LEU A 103 -12.35 21.11 -12.30
N ALA A 104 -11.46 20.47 -13.06
CA ALA A 104 -10.85 21.07 -14.25
C ALA A 104 -11.89 21.45 -15.32
N SER A 105 -12.86 20.57 -15.58
CA SER A 105 -13.98 20.84 -16.49
C SER A 105 -14.85 22.01 -16.01
N LEU A 106 -15.16 22.06 -14.71
CA LEU A 106 -15.90 23.18 -14.13
C LEU A 106 -15.12 24.50 -14.29
N LEU A 107 -13.81 24.49 -14.05
CA LEU A 107 -12.95 25.66 -14.22
C LEU A 107 -12.94 26.13 -15.68
N LEU A 108 -12.82 25.20 -16.63
CA LEU A 108 -12.87 25.51 -18.06
C LEU A 108 -14.20 26.17 -18.47
N LYS A 109 -15.31 25.80 -17.81
CA LYS A 109 -16.62 26.43 -18.03
C LYS A 109 -16.74 27.82 -17.41
N ASP A 110 -16.05 28.11 -16.30
CA ASP A 110 -16.13 29.44 -15.65
C ASP A 110 -15.35 30.50 -16.41
N ILE A 111 -14.27 30.13 -17.12
CA ILE A 111 -13.41 31.05 -17.87
C ILE A 111 -14.21 31.91 -18.88
N PRO A 112 -14.92 31.34 -19.87
CA PRO A 112 -15.64 32.16 -20.85
C PRO A 112 -16.80 32.94 -20.24
N LEU A 113 -17.46 32.38 -19.22
CA LEU A 113 -18.47 33.10 -18.46
C LEU A 113 -17.87 34.30 -17.72
N ALA A 114 -16.60 34.21 -17.32
CA ALA A 114 -15.92 35.29 -16.64
C ALA A 114 -15.57 36.44 -17.58
N GLU A 115 -14.95 36.09 -18.69
CA GLU A 115 -14.61 37.02 -19.76
C GLU A 115 -15.86 37.78 -20.23
N HIS A 116 -16.94 37.07 -20.52
CA HIS A 116 -18.18 37.70 -20.97
C HIS A 116 -18.81 38.63 -19.93
N VAL A 117 -18.73 38.29 -18.64
CA VAL A 117 -19.22 39.18 -17.57
C VAL A 117 -18.36 40.43 -17.46
N ASP A 118 -17.06 40.34 -17.71
CA ASP A 118 -16.16 41.50 -17.67
C ASP A 118 -16.35 42.37 -18.93
N ASP A 119 -16.50 41.79 -20.11
CA ASP A 119 -16.87 42.51 -21.35
C ASP A 119 -18.16 43.33 -21.19
N LEU A 120 -19.19 42.72 -20.60
CA LEU A 120 -20.47 43.37 -20.33
C LEU A 120 -20.36 44.52 -19.33
N LYS A 121 -19.44 44.44 -18.35
CA LYS A 121 -19.20 45.54 -17.42
C LYS A 121 -18.46 46.68 -18.10
N ASP A 122 -17.45 46.37 -18.92
CA ASP A 122 -16.70 47.37 -19.66
C ASP A 122 -17.64 48.14 -20.62
N GLU A 123 -18.54 47.43 -21.32
CA GLU A 123 -19.57 48.07 -22.17
C GLU A 123 -20.52 48.97 -21.35
N LEU A 124 -20.87 48.57 -20.12
CA LEU A 124 -21.70 49.36 -19.23
C LEU A 124 -20.99 50.64 -18.75
N GLU A 125 -19.68 50.55 -18.48
CA GLU A 125 -18.83 51.69 -18.11
C GLU A 125 -18.71 52.69 -19.28
N ASP A 126 -18.48 52.21 -20.50
CA ASP A 126 -18.40 53.04 -21.70
C ASP A 126 -19.72 53.79 -22.00
N MET A 127 -20.86 53.18 -21.65
CA MET A 127 -22.19 53.79 -21.80
C MET A 127 -22.61 54.70 -20.64
N ALA A 128 -21.81 54.86 -19.59
CA ALA A 128 -22.21 55.55 -18.35
C ALA A 128 -22.70 56.99 -18.58
N PHE A 129 -22.10 57.71 -19.54
CA PHE A 129 -22.40 59.12 -19.84
C PHE A 129 -23.40 59.33 -20.99
N GLN A 130 -23.86 58.25 -21.63
CA GLN A 130 -24.82 58.34 -22.72
C GLN A 130 -26.25 58.45 -22.15
N THR A 131 -27.07 59.36 -22.67
CA THR A 131 -28.42 59.65 -22.13
C THR A 131 -29.57 59.41 -23.13
N GLY A 132 -29.27 58.87 -24.31
CA GLY A 132 -30.28 58.52 -25.31
C GLY A 132 -31.16 57.34 -24.86
N GLU A 133 -32.41 57.31 -25.36
CA GLU A 133 -33.39 56.25 -25.08
C GLU A 133 -32.82 54.85 -25.43
N GLU A 134 -32.10 54.76 -26.55
CA GLU A 134 -31.38 53.54 -26.98
C GLU A 134 -30.30 53.10 -25.98
N ALA A 135 -29.51 54.04 -25.45
CA ALA A 135 -28.49 53.75 -24.43
C ALA A 135 -29.10 53.34 -23.07
N THR A 136 -30.29 53.85 -22.73
CA THR A 136 -31.02 53.38 -21.54
C THR A 136 -31.57 51.97 -21.74
N PHE A 137 -32.07 51.65 -22.93
CA PHE A 137 -32.55 50.31 -23.26
C PHE A 137 -31.40 49.29 -23.26
N ARG A 138 -30.27 49.60 -23.91
CA ARG A 138 -29.09 48.71 -23.92
C ARG A 138 -28.56 48.43 -22.52
N ARG A 139 -28.45 49.44 -21.64
CA ARG A 139 -28.05 49.23 -20.23
C ARG A 139 -28.99 48.26 -19.50
N ALA A 140 -30.31 48.41 -19.67
CA ALA A 140 -31.27 47.49 -19.07
C ALA A 140 -31.15 46.04 -19.60
N VAL A 141 -30.75 45.87 -20.86
CA VAL A 141 -30.44 44.54 -21.44
C VAL A 141 -29.17 43.95 -20.82
N ILE A 142 -28.10 44.73 -20.74
CA ILE A 142 -26.83 44.31 -20.12
C ILE A 142 -27.02 43.94 -18.66
N ASP A 143 -27.78 44.72 -17.89
CA ASP A 143 -28.08 44.41 -16.48
C ASP A 143 -28.79 43.06 -16.33
N ARG A 144 -29.70 42.72 -17.27
CA ARG A 144 -30.36 41.41 -17.30
C ARG A 144 -29.36 40.30 -17.61
N GLU A 145 -28.56 40.46 -18.66
CA GLU A 145 -27.54 39.48 -19.06
C GLU A 145 -26.53 39.24 -17.92
N LEU A 146 -26.01 40.32 -17.31
CA LEU A 146 -25.13 40.24 -16.14
C LEU A 146 -25.77 39.47 -14.98
N SER A 147 -27.06 39.66 -14.72
CA SER A 147 -27.77 38.91 -13.67
C SER A 147 -27.83 37.41 -13.97
N GLU A 148 -28.12 37.04 -15.23
CA GLU A 148 -28.19 35.65 -15.70
C GLU A 148 -26.82 34.96 -15.66
N TYR A 149 -25.80 35.60 -16.21
CA TYR A 149 -24.43 35.07 -16.23
C TYR A 149 -23.84 34.98 -14.81
N ASN A 150 -24.03 35.99 -13.97
CA ASN A 150 -23.61 35.91 -12.56
C ASN A 150 -24.39 34.83 -11.77
N GLY A 151 -25.65 34.56 -12.12
CA GLY A 151 -26.41 33.42 -11.61
C GLY A 151 -25.75 32.09 -11.97
N SER A 152 -25.43 31.91 -13.25
CA SER A 152 -24.77 30.70 -13.77
C SER A 152 -23.39 30.47 -13.15
N ARG A 153 -22.58 31.53 -13.04
CA ARG A 153 -21.26 31.48 -12.38
C ARG A 153 -21.36 31.14 -10.89
N ARG A 154 -22.36 31.69 -10.18
CA ARG A 154 -22.60 31.33 -8.76
C ARG A 154 -22.92 29.85 -8.61
N ALA A 155 -23.78 29.31 -9.46
CA ALA A 155 -24.10 27.88 -9.45
C ALA A 155 -22.87 27.01 -9.74
N LEU A 156 -22.04 27.42 -10.70
CA LEU A 156 -20.81 26.72 -11.05
C LEU A 156 -19.78 26.73 -9.91
N LYS A 157 -19.56 27.89 -9.28
CA LYS A 157 -18.69 28.03 -8.11
C LYS A 157 -19.19 27.21 -6.91
N ALA A 158 -20.50 27.08 -6.73
CA ALA A 158 -21.05 26.21 -5.69
C ALA A 158 -20.71 24.73 -5.94
N LYS A 159 -20.81 24.28 -7.20
CA LYS A 159 -20.39 22.91 -7.59
C LYS A 159 -18.90 22.68 -7.39
N MET A 160 -18.05 23.64 -7.76
CA MET A 160 -16.59 23.55 -7.53
C MET A 160 -16.27 23.35 -6.04
N LYS A 161 -16.90 24.16 -5.16
CA LYS A 161 -16.73 24.03 -3.70
C LYS A 161 -17.17 22.65 -3.18
N TYR A 162 -18.23 22.10 -3.74
CA TYR A 162 -18.70 20.76 -3.38
C TYR A 162 -17.68 19.69 -3.78
N VAL A 163 -17.18 19.73 -5.02
CA VAL A 163 -16.14 18.81 -5.51
C VAL A 163 -14.87 18.91 -4.68
N ASP A 164 -14.41 20.13 -4.36
CA ASP A 164 -13.26 20.33 -3.47
C ASP A 164 -13.48 19.75 -2.06
N SER A 165 -14.70 19.87 -1.54
CA SER A 165 -15.06 19.27 -0.24
C SER A 165 -14.99 17.73 -0.29
N LEU A 166 -15.42 17.12 -1.40
CA LEU A 166 -15.29 15.67 -1.60
C LEU A 166 -13.81 15.25 -1.70
N LYS A 167 -12.99 16.00 -2.44
CA LYS A 167 -11.55 15.75 -2.57
C LYS A 167 -10.85 15.74 -1.21
N ASN A 168 -11.22 16.66 -0.31
CA ASN A 168 -10.64 16.73 1.04
C ASN A 168 -10.80 15.41 1.82
N ASN A 169 -11.89 14.67 1.62
CA ASN A 169 -12.07 13.36 2.27
C ASN A 169 -11.03 12.35 1.78
N PHE A 170 -10.75 12.31 0.47
CA PHE A 170 -9.74 11.42 -0.08
C PHE A 170 -8.32 11.81 0.32
N TYR A 171 -8.05 13.12 0.49
CA TYR A 171 -6.74 13.58 0.96
C TYR A 171 -6.40 13.14 2.39
N LEU A 172 -7.37 12.71 3.20
CA LEU A 172 -7.10 12.17 4.55
C LEU A 172 -6.31 10.85 4.50
N ASP A 173 -6.59 10.00 3.51
CA ASP A 173 -5.94 8.71 3.33
C ASP A 173 -4.83 8.74 2.26
N PHE A 174 -4.67 9.86 1.56
CA PHE A 174 -3.66 10.04 0.52
C PHE A 174 -2.25 10.12 1.12
N LEU A 175 -1.35 9.29 0.58
CA LEU A 175 0.09 9.40 0.82
C LEU A 175 0.75 10.10 -0.36
N SER A 176 1.61 11.08 -0.06
CA SER A 176 2.51 11.64 -1.07
C SER A 176 3.44 10.55 -1.62
N ASN A 177 4.01 10.75 -2.81
CA ASN A 177 4.92 9.77 -3.41
C ASN A 177 6.09 9.42 -2.48
N ILE A 178 6.63 10.42 -1.76
CA ILE A 178 7.72 10.23 -0.80
C ILE A 178 7.26 9.37 0.38
N GLU A 179 6.07 9.60 0.92
CA GLU A 179 5.53 8.82 2.03
C GLU A 179 5.19 7.39 1.60
N TYR A 180 4.59 7.24 0.42
CA TYR A 180 4.28 5.94 -0.15
C TYR A 180 5.55 5.10 -0.31
N GLU A 181 6.62 5.68 -0.86
CA GLU A 181 7.91 5.01 -0.94
C GLU A 181 8.46 4.61 0.42
N LYS A 182 8.33 5.47 1.44
CA LYS A 182 8.76 5.14 2.81
C LYS A 182 8.00 3.93 3.37
N TYR A 183 6.68 3.87 3.16
CA TYR A 183 5.88 2.72 3.60
C TYR A 183 6.23 1.45 2.83
N ALA A 184 6.45 1.54 1.51
CA ALA A 184 6.84 0.41 0.68
C ALA A 184 8.22 -0.15 1.07
N ARG A 185 9.20 0.73 1.31
CA ARG A 185 10.53 0.34 1.81
C ARG A 185 10.43 -0.29 3.19
N LEU A 186 9.71 0.35 4.12
CA LEU A 186 9.51 -0.19 5.46
C LEU A 186 8.87 -1.58 5.43
N GLN A 187 7.84 -1.78 4.59
CA GLN A 187 7.21 -3.08 4.42
C GLN A 187 8.20 -4.13 3.92
N THR A 188 9.05 -3.76 2.96
CA THR A 188 10.10 -4.63 2.41
C THR A 188 11.15 -5.00 3.47
N ASP A 189 11.64 -4.01 4.22
CA ASP A 189 12.65 -4.21 5.27
C ASP A 189 12.11 -5.10 6.40
N LEU A 190 10.86 -4.90 6.80
CA LEU A 190 10.21 -5.73 7.82
C LEU A 190 9.98 -7.17 7.34
N LEU A 191 9.61 -7.35 6.06
CA LEU A 191 9.47 -8.67 5.46
C LEU A 191 10.82 -9.39 5.39
N GLN A 192 11.89 -8.66 5.08
CA GLN A 192 13.25 -9.18 5.09
C GLN A 192 13.67 -9.63 6.49
N ASP A 193 13.48 -8.79 7.51
CA ASP A 193 13.77 -9.14 8.92
C ASP A 193 12.98 -10.37 9.37
N LEU A 194 11.71 -10.49 8.95
CA LEU A 194 10.89 -11.67 9.22
C LEU A 194 11.51 -12.94 8.61
N PHE A 195 11.90 -12.89 7.34
CA PHE A 195 12.50 -14.03 6.64
C PHE A 195 13.86 -14.43 7.20
N ASP A 196 14.72 -13.45 7.50
CA ASP A 196 16.03 -13.69 8.10
C ASP A 196 15.91 -14.42 9.43
N ARG A 197 14.94 -14.03 10.27
CA ARG A 197 14.65 -14.69 11.56
C ARG A 197 14.08 -16.10 11.40
N CYS A 198 13.30 -16.34 10.33
CA CYS A 198 12.79 -17.67 9.99
C CYS A 198 13.84 -18.58 9.33
N GLY A 199 15.05 -18.09 9.06
CA GLY A 199 16.12 -18.85 8.41
C GLY A 199 15.98 -18.91 6.88
N TYR A 200 15.09 -18.11 6.29
CA TYR A 200 15.01 -17.91 4.85
C TYR A 200 16.02 -16.83 4.44
N LYS A 201 16.90 -17.13 3.48
CA LYS A 201 17.84 -16.16 2.95
C LYS A 201 17.17 -15.32 1.85
N ASP A 202 17.07 -14.01 2.13
CA ASP A 202 16.82 -12.92 1.18
C ASP A 202 15.43 -12.93 0.48
N ALA A 203 14.55 -12.01 0.89
CA ALA A 203 13.24 -11.73 0.29
C ALA A 203 13.35 -11.33 -1.19
N SER A 204 14.50 -10.77 -1.59
CA SER A 204 14.77 -10.43 -2.99
C SER A 204 14.74 -11.66 -3.90
N ASN A 205 15.08 -12.85 -3.41
CA ASN A 205 14.98 -14.10 -4.19
C ASN A 205 13.53 -14.53 -4.44
N ILE A 206 12.61 -14.22 -3.52
CA ILE A 206 11.19 -14.56 -3.67
C ILE A 206 10.52 -13.62 -4.68
N ASN A 207 10.83 -12.33 -4.61
CA ASN A 207 10.33 -11.34 -5.58
C ASN A 207 10.96 -11.54 -6.97
N ASN A 208 12.27 -11.83 -7.04
CA ASN A 208 12.95 -12.09 -8.30
C ASN A 208 12.45 -13.36 -8.96
N SER A 209 12.21 -14.47 -8.25
CA SER A 209 11.68 -15.69 -8.88
C SER A 209 10.35 -15.48 -9.62
N LEU A 210 9.42 -14.71 -9.03
CA LEU A 210 8.15 -14.38 -9.68
C LEU A 210 8.33 -13.37 -10.82
N LEU A 211 9.21 -12.37 -10.64
CA LEU A 211 9.55 -11.42 -11.69
C LEU A 211 10.23 -12.10 -12.88
N ASP A 212 11.18 -12.99 -12.62
CA ASP A 212 11.93 -13.79 -13.58
C ASP A 212 10.99 -14.71 -14.33
N SER A 213 10.04 -15.36 -13.64
CA SER A 213 8.99 -16.16 -14.30
C SER A 213 8.11 -15.31 -15.21
N LYS A 214 7.72 -14.09 -14.78
CA LYS A 214 6.98 -13.15 -15.62
C LYS A 214 7.83 -12.62 -16.78
N LEU A 215 9.12 -12.40 -16.56
CA LEU A 215 10.07 -11.91 -17.56
C LEU A 215 10.29 -12.98 -18.62
N GLU A 216 10.51 -14.24 -18.22
CA GLU A 216 10.60 -15.40 -19.10
C GLU A 216 9.32 -15.60 -19.90
N TYR A 217 8.15 -15.52 -19.24
CA TYR A 217 6.87 -15.59 -19.94
C TYR A 217 6.72 -14.47 -20.98
N THR A 218 7.06 -13.23 -20.61
CA THR A 218 6.98 -12.08 -21.51
C THR A 218 7.98 -12.20 -22.66
N GLN A 219 9.19 -12.68 -22.40
CA GLN A 219 10.21 -12.94 -23.42
C GLN A 219 9.81 -14.08 -24.36
N ALA A 220 9.13 -15.11 -23.86
CA ALA A 220 8.56 -16.18 -24.67
C ALA A 220 7.45 -15.64 -25.58
N GLN A 221 6.57 -14.79 -25.06
CA GLN A 221 5.54 -14.11 -25.87
C GLN A 221 6.15 -13.21 -26.94
N ILE A 222 7.15 -12.39 -26.60
CA ILE A 222 7.87 -11.55 -27.57
C ILE A 222 8.55 -12.42 -28.64
N SER A 223 9.15 -13.54 -28.26
CA SER A 223 9.77 -14.49 -29.20
C SER A 223 8.74 -15.11 -30.13
N LYS A 224 7.56 -15.47 -29.61
CA LYS A 224 6.44 -15.99 -30.40
C LYS A 224 5.93 -14.95 -31.40
N ILE A 225 5.69 -13.72 -30.94
CA ILE A 225 5.28 -12.60 -31.80
C ILE A 225 6.33 -12.32 -32.88
N ARG A 226 7.62 -12.35 -32.55
CA ARG A 226 8.70 -12.20 -33.54
C ARG A 226 8.74 -13.33 -34.57
N ALA A 227 8.47 -14.57 -34.14
CA ALA A 227 8.38 -15.71 -35.05
C ALA A 227 7.17 -15.58 -35.98
N GLU A 228 6.02 -15.14 -35.46
CA GLU A 228 4.82 -14.85 -36.25
C GLU A 228 5.07 -13.70 -37.24
N ILE A 229 5.71 -12.60 -36.81
CA ILE A 229 6.13 -11.50 -37.69
C ILE A 229 7.08 -11.99 -38.79
N ASN A 230 8.04 -12.86 -38.47
CA ASN A 230 8.97 -13.41 -39.46
C ASN A 230 8.28 -14.38 -40.43
N GLN A 231 7.26 -15.12 -39.98
CA GLN A 231 6.43 -15.95 -40.85
C GLN A 231 5.56 -15.10 -41.79
N ILE A 232 5.03 -13.98 -41.28
CA ILE A 232 4.27 -12.99 -42.08
C ILE A 232 5.18 -12.24 -43.05
N SER A 233 6.44 -11.98 -42.68
CA SER A 233 7.42 -11.27 -43.52
C SER A 233 8.12 -12.19 -44.53
N GLY A 234 8.00 -13.51 -44.38
CA GLY A 234 8.52 -14.53 -45.30
C GLY A 234 7.59 -14.87 -46.46
N ASN A 235 6.32 -14.45 -46.40
CA ASN A 235 5.37 -14.58 -47.49
C ASN A 235 5.10 -13.19 -48.08
N ASP A 236 5.16 -13.13 -49.41
CA ASP A 236 5.05 -11.97 -50.31
C ASP A 236 4.35 -10.72 -49.73
N VAL A 237 5.05 -9.59 -49.88
CA VAL A 237 4.77 -8.25 -49.30
C VAL A 237 3.40 -7.65 -49.67
N ASN A 238 2.60 -8.31 -50.53
CA ASN A 238 1.25 -7.87 -50.89
C ASN A 238 0.12 -8.58 -50.12
N ASP A 239 0.29 -9.80 -49.61
CA ASP A 239 -0.76 -10.50 -48.83
C ASP A 239 -0.76 -10.06 -47.35
N SER A 240 0.35 -9.48 -46.87
CA SER A 240 0.50 -9.09 -45.46
C SER A 240 -0.43 -7.96 -45.03
N LYS A 241 -0.90 -7.11 -45.95
CA LYS A 241 -1.79 -5.99 -45.61
C LYS A 241 -3.22 -6.46 -45.30
N ASP A 242 -3.67 -7.49 -46.01
CA ASP A 242 -5.00 -8.06 -45.79
C ASP A 242 -4.99 -9.02 -44.59
N ALA A 243 -3.92 -9.80 -44.39
CA ALA A 243 -3.74 -10.61 -43.19
C ALA A 243 -3.63 -9.77 -41.89
N ILE A 244 -2.97 -8.61 -41.95
CA ILE A 244 -2.90 -7.68 -40.80
C ILE A 244 -4.28 -7.06 -40.51
N LYS A 245 -5.07 -6.73 -41.54
CA LYS A 245 -6.45 -6.26 -41.35
C LYS A 245 -7.35 -7.35 -40.79
N GLU A 246 -7.20 -8.59 -41.25
CA GLU A 246 -7.99 -9.74 -40.79
C GLU A 246 -7.63 -10.12 -39.34
N PHE A 247 -6.36 -10.02 -38.95
CA PHE A 247 -5.92 -10.21 -37.56
C PHE A 247 -6.44 -9.10 -36.63
N ILE A 248 -6.39 -7.83 -37.05
CA ILE A 248 -6.95 -6.71 -36.26
C ILE A 248 -8.47 -6.86 -36.14
N ALA A 249 -9.17 -7.33 -37.18
CA ALA A 249 -10.61 -7.61 -37.13
C ALA A 249 -10.95 -8.82 -36.25
N ALA A 250 -10.11 -9.85 -36.20
CA ALA A 250 -10.31 -11.04 -35.38
C ALA A 250 -9.92 -10.84 -33.90
N THR A 251 -9.11 -9.81 -33.59
CA THR A 251 -8.64 -9.51 -32.22
C THR A 251 -9.29 -8.28 -31.60
N ASN A 252 -10.06 -7.52 -32.37
CA ASN A 252 -11.01 -6.58 -31.81
C ASN A 252 -12.28 -7.35 -31.41
N PRO A 253 -12.65 -7.38 -30.11
CA PRO A 253 -13.95 -7.91 -29.71
C PRO A 253 -15.04 -7.10 -30.41
N SER A 254 -16.08 -7.77 -30.94
CA SER A 254 -17.21 -7.06 -31.54
C SER A 254 -17.96 -6.27 -30.45
N ASP A 255 -18.68 -5.22 -30.85
CA ASP A 255 -19.49 -4.44 -29.90
C ASP A 255 -20.50 -5.34 -29.13
N ASP A 256 -20.92 -6.46 -29.74
CA ASP A 256 -21.75 -7.49 -29.11
C ASP A 256 -20.98 -8.33 -28.06
N ASP A 257 -19.70 -8.65 -28.31
CA ASP A 257 -18.82 -9.35 -27.34
C ASP A 257 -18.47 -8.46 -26.14
N ILE A 258 -18.35 -7.14 -26.37
CA ILE A 258 -18.15 -6.15 -25.31
C ILE A 258 -19.46 -5.96 -24.51
N ALA A 259 -20.63 -5.97 -25.16
CA ALA A 259 -21.93 -5.91 -24.47
C ALA A 259 -22.20 -7.14 -23.60
N ALA A 260 -21.82 -8.34 -24.07
CA ALA A 260 -21.97 -9.59 -23.33
C ALA A 260 -21.13 -9.65 -22.03
N LEU A 261 -20.05 -8.86 -21.93
CA LEU A 261 -19.25 -8.73 -20.69
C LEU A 261 -19.92 -7.84 -19.62
N TYR A 262 -20.96 -7.09 -19.97
CA TYR A 262 -21.66 -6.17 -19.07
C TYR A 262 -23.13 -6.56 -18.79
N GLU A 263 -23.73 -7.51 -19.53
CA GLU A 263 -25.12 -7.99 -19.29
C GLU A 263 -25.21 -9.27 -18.43
N GLY A 264 -24.21 -9.52 -17.59
CA GLY A 264 -24.06 -10.76 -16.83
C GLY A 264 -24.19 -10.67 -15.31
N GLU A 265 -24.82 -9.65 -14.72
CA GLU A 265 -25.19 -9.63 -13.27
C GLU A 265 -26.49 -8.83 -13.00
N GLU A 266 -27.53 -9.04 -13.79
CA GLU A 266 -28.92 -8.77 -13.34
C GLU A 266 -29.76 -10.01 -13.64
N ASP A 267 -29.66 -11.03 -12.77
CA ASP A 267 -30.74 -11.91 -12.31
C ASP A 267 -30.16 -13.16 -11.61
N GLY A 268 -30.24 -13.19 -10.26
CA GLY A 268 -29.94 -14.37 -9.43
C GLY A 268 -29.39 -14.08 -8.04
#